data_AF-A0A5N7D6B7-F1
#
_entry.id   AF-A0A5N7D6B7-F1
#
_cell.length_a   1.000
_cell.length_b   1.000
_cell.length_c   1.000
_cell.angle_alpha   90.00
_cell.angle_beta   90.00
_cell.angle_gamma   90.00
#
_symmetry.space_group_name_H-M   'P 1'
#
loop_
_entity.id
_entity.type
_entity.pdbx_description
1 polymer ?
#
loop_
_entity_poly.entity_id
_entity_poly.type
_entity_poly.pdbx_seq_one_letter_code
_entity_poly.pdbx_strand_id
1 'polypeptide(L)'
;MDEALPDNEAITVPVLLAEVTAEERSRTFPVADITHFVVQRSDRRLDLIMQSVAGIPYSFNKPWPFWFFICKIVSKALFDDENQLKWLNAVRVRDREFIAFTNTQSNVEEAKLQVVEIDLPKPQPGEPLKLFGRPAREIICPKVQDCE
;
A
#
# COMPACT_ATOMS: atom_id res chain seq x y z
N MET A 1 -13.99 -4.77 12.58
CA MET A 1 -13.47 -5.89 11.78
C MET A 1 -14.39 -7.06 12.03
N ASP A 2 -14.83 -7.74 10.98
CA ASP A 2 -15.65 -8.94 11.09
C ASP A 2 -14.73 -10.16 10.99
N GLU A 3 -14.64 -10.94 12.07
CA GLU A 3 -13.77 -12.11 12.14
C GLU A 3 -14.36 -13.35 11.45
N ALA A 4 -15.65 -13.32 11.08
CA ALA A 4 -16.29 -14.40 10.34
C ALA A 4 -15.99 -14.35 8.83
N LEU A 5 -15.46 -13.23 8.34
CA LEU A 5 -15.10 -13.01 6.95
C LEU A 5 -13.65 -13.40 6.66
N PRO A 6 -13.32 -13.73 5.39
CA PRO A 6 -11.93 -13.93 5.00
C PRO A 6 -11.12 -12.64 5.18
N ASP A 7 -9.81 -12.75 5.40
CA ASP A 7 -8.97 -11.61 5.80
C ASP A 7 -8.99 -10.44 4.79
N ASN A 8 -9.16 -10.72 3.50
CA ASN A 8 -9.29 -9.71 2.45
C ASN A 8 -10.62 -8.92 2.50
N GLU A 9 -11.60 -9.36 3.28
CA GLU A 9 -12.95 -8.78 3.41
C GLU A 9 -13.30 -8.41 4.86
N ALA A 10 -12.49 -8.81 5.84
CA ALA A 10 -12.73 -8.59 7.26
C ALA A 10 -12.84 -7.10 7.67
N ILE A 11 -12.30 -6.18 6.88
CA ILE A 11 -12.53 -4.74 7.03
C ILE A 11 -13.59 -4.30 6.01
N THR A 12 -14.81 -4.12 6.50
CA THR A 12 -16.01 -3.82 5.67
C THR A 12 -16.25 -2.34 5.41
N VAL A 13 -15.37 -1.46 5.93
CA VAL A 13 -15.47 -0.03 5.72
C VAL A 13 -15.19 0.29 4.24
N PRO A 14 -15.94 1.19 3.59
CA PRO A 14 -15.64 1.62 2.23
C PRO A 14 -14.22 2.17 2.10
N VAL A 15 -13.54 1.84 1.01
CA VAL A 15 -12.22 2.39 0.71
C VAL A 15 -12.39 3.86 0.33
N LEU A 16 -11.88 4.75 1.18
CA LEU A 16 -11.91 6.19 0.95
C LEU A 16 -10.98 6.56 -0.22
N LEU A 17 -11.38 7.57 -1.00
CA LEU A 17 -10.53 8.13 -2.04
C LEU A 17 -9.34 8.84 -1.39
N ALA A 18 -8.12 8.44 -1.75
CA ALA A 18 -6.90 9.09 -1.30
C ALA A 18 -6.35 10.01 -2.40
N GLU A 19 -5.87 11.19 -2.03
CA GLU A 19 -5.20 12.10 -2.95
C GLU A 19 -3.76 11.64 -3.20
N VAL A 20 -3.47 11.26 -4.44
CA VAL A 20 -2.11 10.91 -4.86
C VAL A 20 -1.32 12.18 -5.12
N THR A 21 -0.21 12.33 -4.42
CA THR A 21 0.72 13.45 -4.54
C THR A 21 2.11 12.89 -4.84
N ALA A 22 2.62 13.09 -6.05
CA ALA A 22 3.98 12.65 -6.40
C ALA A 22 5.00 13.74 -6.04
N GLU A 23 6.23 13.35 -5.73
CA GLU A 23 7.36 14.28 -5.70
C GLU A 23 7.48 14.95 -7.08
N GLU A 24 7.87 16.22 -7.15
CA GLU A 24 7.86 16.97 -8.42
C GLU A 24 8.82 16.39 -9.48
N ARG A 25 9.81 15.59 -9.02
CA ARG A 25 10.72 14.78 -9.86
C ARG A 25 10.14 13.43 -10.30
N SER A 26 9.01 13.00 -9.75
CA SER A 26 8.28 11.77 -10.09
C SER A 26 6.97 11.99 -10.86
N ARG A 27 6.72 13.22 -11.33
CA ARG A 27 5.61 13.57 -12.25
C ARG A 27 5.60 12.77 -13.58
N THR A 28 6.63 11.99 -13.88
CA THR A 28 6.81 11.28 -15.15
C THR A 28 6.94 9.77 -15.03
N PHE A 29 6.52 9.13 -13.93
CA PHE A 29 6.41 7.67 -13.92
C PHE A 29 5.02 7.28 -14.41
N PRO A 30 4.89 6.61 -15.57
CA PRO A 30 3.61 6.06 -16.00
C PRO A 30 3.24 5.00 -14.96
N VAL A 31 2.20 5.26 -14.16
CA VAL A 31 1.79 4.35 -13.07
C VAL A 31 1.46 2.94 -13.61
N ALA A 32 1.04 2.86 -14.87
CA ALA A 32 0.83 1.62 -15.62
C ALA A 32 2.10 0.77 -15.81
N ASP A 33 3.28 1.40 -15.87
CA ASP A 33 4.57 0.71 -16.07
C ASP A 33 5.17 0.22 -14.75
N ILE A 34 4.58 0.60 -13.60
CA ILE A 34 5.04 0.17 -12.29
C ILE A 34 4.50 -1.24 -12.01
N THR A 35 5.44 -2.16 -11.86
CA THR A 35 5.16 -3.57 -11.54
C THR A 35 4.88 -3.78 -10.04
N HIS A 36 5.57 -3.05 -9.18
CA HIS A 36 5.57 -3.31 -7.74
C HIS A 36 5.50 -2.04 -6.90
N PHE A 37 4.77 -2.14 -5.79
CA PHE A 37 4.59 -1.05 -4.84
C PHE A 37 4.95 -1.50 -3.44
N VAL A 38 5.63 -0.66 -2.68
CA VAL A 38 6.03 -0.97 -1.30
C VAL A 38 5.56 0.13 -0.37
N VAL A 39 4.67 -0.20 0.55
CA VAL A 39 4.30 0.69 1.67
C VAL A 39 5.22 0.41 2.84
N GLN A 40 5.94 1.43 3.32
CA GLN A 40 6.78 1.33 4.50
C GLN A 40 6.23 2.21 5.61
N ARG A 41 5.76 1.64 6.72
CA ARG A 41 5.22 2.46 7.83
C ARG A 41 5.58 1.95 9.21
N SER A 42 5.69 2.88 10.16
CA SER A 42 5.85 2.51 11.57
C SER A 42 4.51 2.08 12.17
N ASP A 43 4.58 1.25 13.19
CA ASP A 43 3.43 0.73 13.94
C ASP A 43 2.46 1.85 14.33
N ARG A 44 3.00 2.92 14.96
CA ARG A 44 2.23 4.09 15.37
C ARG A 44 1.54 4.78 14.20
N ARG A 45 2.16 4.77 13.01
CA ARG A 45 1.58 5.43 11.83
C ARG A 45 0.48 4.56 11.21
N LEU A 46 0.68 3.25 11.15
CA LEU A 46 -0.34 2.30 10.70
C LEU A 46 -1.58 2.39 11.59
N ASP A 47 -1.39 2.43 12.91
CA ASP A 47 -2.48 2.59 13.87
C ASP A 47 -3.28 3.89 13.66
N LEU A 48 -2.59 5.02 13.53
CA LEU A 48 -3.24 6.30 13.23
C LEU A 48 -3.99 6.31 11.90
N ILE A 49 -3.45 5.65 10.87
CA ILE A 49 -4.12 5.53 9.57
C ILE A 49 -5.40 4.72 9.76
N MET A 50 -5.32 3.52 10.32
CA MET A 50 -6.49 2.64 10.50
C MET A 50 -7.57 3.26 11.37
N GLN A 51 -7.17 3.92 12.45
CA GLN A 51 -8.10 4.65 13.30
C GLN A 51 -8.81 5.78 12.54
N SER A 52 -8.11 6.44 11.62
CA SER A 52 -8.66 7.53 10.82
C SER A 52 -9.55 7.05 9.67
N VAL A 53 -9.19 5.95 8.99
CA VAL A 53 -9.90 5.51 7.77
C VAL A 53 -10.99 4.49 8.05
N ALA A 54 -10.79 3.63 9.06
CA ALA A 54 -11.68 2.52 9.37
C ALA A 54 -12.25 2.59 10.79
N GLY A 55 -11.85 3.58 11.60
CA GLY A 55 -12.34 3.73 12.97
C GLY A 55 -11.92 2.60 13.92
N ILE A 56 -10.96 1.77 13.50
CA ILE A 56 -10.49 0.60 14.26
C ILE A 56 -8.98 0.70 14.53
N PRO A 57 -8.51 0.24 15.71
CA PRO A 57 -7.09 0.18 16.00
C PRO A 57 -6.41 -0.90 15.16
N TYR A 58 -5.13 -0.70 14.86
CA TYR A 58 -4.33 -1.68 14.13
C TYR A 58 -3.97 -2.87 15.04
N SER A 59 -4.26 -4.10 14.62
CA SER A 59 -3.89 -5.31 15.36
C SER A 59 -2.63 -5.95 14.81
N PHE A 60 -1.53 -5.84 15.55
CA PHE A 60 -0.26 -6.48 15.20
C PHE A 60 -0.26 -8.00 15.36
N ASN A 61 -1.21 -8.55 16.11
CA ASN A 61 -1.39 -10.00 16.24
C ASN A 61 -2.11 -10.60 15.03
N LYS A 62 -2.90 -9.79 14.31
CA LYS A 62 -3.60 -10.18 13.09
C LYS A 62 -3.46 -9.08 12.04
N PRO A 63 -2.27 -8.87 11.47
CA PRO A 63 -1.99 -7.75 10.59
C PRO A 63 -2.54 -7.94 9.16
N TRP A 64 -2.81 -9.19 8.73
CA TRP A 64 -3.21 -9.51 7.36
C TRP A 64 -4.44 -8.73 6.85
N PRO A 65 -5.57 -8.64 7.58
CA PRO A 65 -6.70 -7.82 7.14
C PRO A 65 -6.34 -6.35 6.87
N PHE A 66 -5.44 -5.80 7.67
CA PHE A 66 -4.98 -4.43 7.52
C PHE A 66 -4.09 -4.27 6.30
N TRP A 67 -3.21 -5.23 6.01
CA TRP A 67 -2.38 -5.23 4.80
C TRP A 67 -3.24 -5.30 3.53
N PHE A 68 -4.28 -6.14 3.51
CA PHE A 68 -5.25 -6.18 2.41
C PHE A 68 -6.00 -4.85 2.25
N PHE A 69 -6.43 -4.25 3.36
CA PHE A 69 -7.14 -2.98 3.30
C PHE A 69 -6.25 -1.82 2.81
N ILE A 70 -4.99 -1.78 3.25
CA ILE A 70 -3.99 -0.82 2.74
C ILE A 70 -3.76 -1.06 1.23
N CYS A 71 -3.69 -2.32 0.79
CA CYS A 71 -3.59 -2.66 -0.63
C CYS A 71 -4.74 -2.06 -1.44
N LYS A 72 -5.98 -2.22 -0.96
CA LYS A 72 -7.18 -1.64 -1.61
C LYS A 72 -7.14 -0.12 -1.66
N ILE A 73 -6.71 0.55 -0.58
CA ILE A 73 -6.54 2.01 -0.54
C ILE A 73 -5.53 2.46 -1.60
N VAL A 74 -4.36 1.82 -1.66
CA VAL A 74 -3.31 2.18 -2.62
C VAL A 74 -3.77 1.89 -4.05
N SER A 75 -4.43 0.77 -4.28
CA SER A 75 -4.95 0.36 -5.58
C SER A 75 -5.97 1.37 -6.10
N LYS A 76 -6.97 1.71 -5.28
CA LYS A 76 -8.01 2.69 -5.64
C LYS A 76 -7.42 4.07 -5.89
N ALA A 77 -6.47 4.50 -5.09
CA ALA A 77 -5.86 5.81 -5.23
C ALA A 77 -5.06 5.94 -6.54
N LEU A 78 -4.34 4.89 -6.94
CA LEU A 78 -3.46 4.92 -8.11
C LEU A 78 -4.18 4.58 -9.42
N PHE A 79 -5.21 3.74 -9.38
CA PHE A 79 -5.83 3.16 -10.56
C PHE A 79 -7.35 3.31 -10.64
N ASP A 80 -7.98 3.90 -9.61
CA ASP A 80 -9.45 3.93 -9.45
C ASP A 80 -10.11 2.52 -9.42
N ASP A 81 -9.30 1.48 -9.15
CA ASP A 81 -9.73 0.09 -8.98
C ASP A 81 -9.10 -0.49 -7.70
N GLU A 82 -9.93 -0.97 -6.76
CA GLU A 82 -9.51 -1.55 -5.48
C GLU A 82 -8.80 -2.92 -5.64
N ASN A 83 -8.97 -3.60 -6.77
CA ASN A 83 -8.52 -4.98 -6.99
C ASN A 83 -7.32 -5.10 -7.95
N GLN A 84 -6.85 -3.99 -8.53
CA GLN A 84 -5.75 -4.01 -9.48
C GLN A 84 -4.41 -4.39 -8.83
N LEU A 85 -4.18 -3.99 -7.58
CA LEU A 85 -3.04 -4.44 -6.78
C LEU A 85 -3.38 -5.68 -5.97
N LYS A 86 -2.43 -6.60 -5.90
CA LYS A 86 -2.48 -7.76 -5.01
C LYS A 86 -1.37 -7.70 -3.98
N TRP A 87 -1.68 -8.12 -2.76
CA TRP A 87 -0.66 -8.36 -1.74
C TRP A 87 0.28 -9.48 -2.16
N LEU A 88 1.59 -9.18 -2.11
CA LEU A 88 2.65 -10.12 -2.44
C LEU A 88 3.28 -10.68 -1.15
N ASN A 89 3.85 -9.80 -0.33
CA ASN A 89 4.50 -10.17 0.92
C ASN A 89 4.51 -9.00 1.91
N ALA A 90 4.73 -9.28 3.18
CA ALA A 90 5.00 -8.26 4.19
C ALA A 90 6.14 -8.69 5.10
N VAL A 91 7.07 -7.78 5.37
CA VAL A 91 8.19 -8.00 6.29
C VAL A 91 8.15 -6.96 7.39
N ARG A 92 8.29 -7.42 8.63
CA ARG A 92 8.48 -6.55 9.79
C ARG A 92 9.96 -6.42 10.12
N VAL A 93 10.42 -5.19 10.29
CA VAL A 93 11.77 -4.88 10.79
C VAL A 93 11.63 -3.88 11.92
N ARG A 94 11.88 -4.35 13.16
CA ARG A 94 11.70 -3.55 14.39
C ARG A 94 10.25 -3.04 14.51
N ASP A 95 10.08 -1.72 14.54
CA ASP A 95 8.81 -0.99 14.70
C ASP A 95 8.19 -0.58 13.35
N ARG A 96 8.61 -1.22 12.25
CA ARG A 96 8.18 -0.90 10.89
C ARG A 96 7.76 -2.13 10.12
N GLU A 97 6.73 -1.96 9.33
CA GLU A 97 6.27 -2.96 8.35
C GLU A 97 6.51 -2.45 6.94
N PHE A 98 6.95 -3.37 6.09
CA PHE A 98 7.17 -3.20 4.67
C PHE A 98 6.19 -4.13 3.96
N ILE A 99 5.19 -3.56 3.30
CA ILE A 99 4.11 -4.31 2.66
C ILE A 99 4.28 -4.14 1.16
N ALA A 100 4.53 -5.24 0.47
CA ALA A 100 4.75 -5.27 -0.97
C ALA A 100 3.46 -5.68 -1.70
N PHE A 101 3.19 -5.00 -2.80
CA PHE A 101 2.07 -5.24 -3.70
C PHE A 101 2.58 -5.42 -5.13
N THR A 102 1.91 -6.27 -5.90
CA THR A 102 2.15 -6.45 -7.33
C THR A 102 0.96 -5.92 -8.14
N ASN A 103 1.25 -5.33 -9.29
CA ASN A 103 0.27 -4.84 -10.23
C ASN A 103 -0.14 -5.95 -11.20
N THR A 104 -1.38 -6.42 -11.06
CA THR A 104 -1.88 -7.56 -11.84
C THR A 104 -2.09 -7.27 -13.33
N GLN A 105 -2.13 -5.99 -13.71
CA GLN A 105 -2.31 -5.56 -15.09
C GLN A 105 -0.98 -5.11 -15.73
N SER A 106 0.14 -5.18 -14.98
CA SER A 106 1.45 -4.90 -15.57
C SER A 106 1.89 -6.07 -16.44
N ASN A 107 2.38 -5.78 -17.65
CA ASN A 107 2.98 -6.80 -18.53
C ASN A 107 4.38 -7.16 -17.99
N VAL A 108 4.41 -8.07 -17.01
CA VAL A 108 5.64 -8.52 -16.33
C VAL A 108 6.62 -9.20 -17.30
N GLU A 109 6.13 -9.79 -18.40
CA GLU A 109 6.95 -10.58 -19.33
C GLU A 109 7.99 -9.78 -20.13
N GLU A 110 7.87 -8.45 -20.23
CA GLU A 110 8.84 -7.60 -20.97
C GLU A 110 9.32 -6.37 -20.17
N ALA A 111 8.70 -6.05 -19.03
CA ALA A 111 9.00 -4.83 -18.29
C ALA A 111 10.13 -5.04 -17.26
N LYS A 112 11.17 -4.20 -17.35
CA LYS A 112 12.19 -4.04 -16.32
C LYS A 112 11.50 -3.78 -14.97
N LEU A 113 11.85 -4.52 -13.91
CA LEU A 113 11.29 -4.37 -12.57
C LEU A 113 11.29 -2.89 -12.14
N GLN A 114 10.09 -2.30 -12.06
CA GLN A 114 9.87 -0.94 -11.57
C GLN A 114 9.16 -1.03 -10.23
N VAL A 115 9.86 -0.56 -9.19
CA VAL A 115 9.37 -0.57 -7.81
C VAL A 115 9.19 0.87 -7.34
N VAL A 116 8.04 1.17 -6.77
CA VAL A 116 7.76 2.47 -6.15
C VAL A 116 7.48 2.32 -4.67
N GLU A 117 8.14 3.13 -3.87
CA GLU A 117 7.84 3.27 -2.45
C GLU A 117 6.66 4.23 -2.27
N ILE A 118 5.66 3.77 -1.53
CA ILE A 118 4.46 4.50 -1.18
C ILE A 118 4.52 4.94 0.28
N ASP A 119 4.36 6.24 0.47
CA ASP A 119 4.46 6.95 1.72
C ASP A 119 3.06 7.51 2.10
N LEU A 120 2.41 6.90 3.10
CA LEU A 120 1.15 7.36 3.70
C LEU A 120 1.41 8.35 4.87
N PRO A 121 1.31 9.67 4.68
CA PRO A 121 1.58 10.67 5.71
C PRO A 121 0.56 10.57 6.85
N LYS A 122 0.72 11.39 7.88
CA LYS A 122 -0.22 11.36 9.01
C LYS A 122 -1.56 11.90 8.49
N PRO A 123 -2.67 11.20 8.71
CA PRO A 123 -3.98 11.73 8.35
C PRO A 123 -4.23 13.04 9.10
N GLN A 124 -4.80 14.02 8.41
CA GLN A 124 -5.24 15.29 8.99
C GLN A 124 -6.77 15.24 9.17
N PRO A 125 -7.31 15.69 10.30
CA PRO A 125 -8.75 15.73 10.51
C PRO A 125 -9.45 16.56 9.42
N GLY A 126 -10.44 15.97 8.75
CA GLY A 126 -11.23 16.66 7.71
C GLY A 126 -10.57 16.75 6.34
N GLU A 127 -9.34 16.25 6.17
CA GLU A 127 -8.69 16.15 4.85
C GLU A 127 -8.72 14.70 4.34
N PRO A 128 -8.75 14.49 3.01
CA PRO A 128 -8.56 13.15 2.44
C PRO A 128 -7.18 12.59 2.81
N LEU A 129 -7.09 11.25 2.85
CA LEU A 129 -5.81 10.58 3.03
C LEU A 129 -4.92 10.94 1.84
N LYS A 130 -3.67 11.31 2.10
CA LYS A 130 -2.69 11.61 1.05
C LYS A 130 -1.83 10.38 0.80
N LEU A 131 -1.35 10.22 -0.42
CA LEU A 131 -0.48 9.12 -0.80
C LEU A 131 0.70 9.69 -1.59
N PHE A 132 1.91 9.46 -1.10
CA PHE A 132 3.13 9.98 -1.70
C PHE A 132 3.94 8.86 -2.37
N GLY A 133 4.18 8.98 -3.67
CA GLY A 133 4.96 8.00 -4.43
C GLY A 133 6.38 8.49 -4.75
N ARG A 134 7.38 7.65 -4.50
CA ARG A 134 8.77 7.88 -4.94
C ARG A 134 9.38 6.60 -5.52
N PRO A 135 10.32 6.69 -6.47
CA PRO A 135 11.08 5.52 -6.90
C PRO A 135 11.67 4.79 -5.71
N ALA A 136 11.55 3.48 -5.70
CA ALA A 136 12.14 2.70 -4.63
C ALA A 136 13.66 2.86 -4.64
N ARG A 137 14.24 2.90 -3.44
CA ARG A 137 15.69 2.90 -3.30
C ARG A 137 16.24 1.60 -3.88
N GLU A 138 17.42 1.66 -4.50
CA GLU A 138 18.07 0.50 -5.16
C GLU A 138 18.17 -0.75 -4.25
N ILE A 139 18.20 -0.56 -2.93
CA ILE A 139 18.28 -1.62 -1.92
C ILE A 139 16.96 -2.43 -1.79
N ILE A 140 15.83 -1.87 -2.23
CA ILE A 140 14.51 -2.51 -2.11
C ILE A 140 14.22 -3.43 -3.29
N CYS A 141 14.71 -3.10 -4.50
CA CYS A 141 14.43 -3.87 -5.71
C CYS A 141 14.80 -5.37 -5.61
N PRO A 142 15.97 -5.76 -5.08
CA PRO A 142 16.32 -7.17 -4.94
C PRO A 142 15.38 -7.95 -4.00
N LYS A 143 14.88 -7.30 -2.93
CA LYS A 143 13.99 -7.96 -1.95
C LYS A 143 12.60 -8.25 -2.48
N VAL A 144 12.16 -7.47 -3.47
CA VAL A 144 10.88 -7.69 -4.16
C VAL A 144 11.02 -8.88 -5.13
N GLN A 145 12.16 -9.01 -5.81
CA GLN A 145 12.46 -10.16 -6.67
C GLN A 145 12.54 -11.49 -5.91
N ASP A 146 13.06 -11.49 -4.67
CA ASP A 146 13.10 -12.70 -3.83
C ASP A 146 11.69 -13.17 -3.36
N CYS A 147 10.63 -12.40 -3.61
CA CYS A 147 9.26 -12.69 -3.20
C CYS A 147 8.34 -13.13 -4.36
N GLU A 148 8.81 -13.11 -5.61
CA GLU A 148 8.15 -13.73 -6.77
C GLU A 148 8.41 -15.24 -6.81
#